data_AF-S8EBP9-F1
#
_entry.id   AF-S8EBP9-F1
#
_cell.length_a   1.000
_cell.length_b   1.000
_cell.length_c   1.000
_cell.angle_alpha   90.00
_cell.angle_beta   90.00
_cell.angle_gamma   90.00
#
_symmetry.space_group_name_H-M   'P 1'
#
loop_
_entity.id
_entity.type
_entity.pdbx_description
1 polymer ?
#
loop_
_entity_poly.entity_id
_entity_poly.type
_entity_poly.pdbx_seq_one_letter_code
_entity_poly.pdbx_strand_id
1 'polypeptide(L)' 'RMQHPANSFKNLDFLIPADWKPGDTMPSFLVFFDWIEDSIAAVKKLRSRLPAKMRDKIVWFNSRMTAPFRQ' A
#
# COMPACT_ATOMS: atom_id res chain seq x y z
N ARG A 1 -17.77 -4.05 -5.62
CA ARG A 1 -18.49 -3.30 -4.56
C ARG A 1 -17.59 -3.25 -3.33
N MET A 2 -17.57 -2.14 -2.58
CA MET A 2 -16.87 -2.08 -1.31
C MET A 2 -17.53 -3.02 -0.30
N GLN A 3 -16.73 -3.88 0.35
CA GLN A 3 -17.20 -4.82 1.37
C GLN A 3 -16.90 -4.32 2.79
N HIS A 4 -15.95 -3.39 2.91
CA HIS A 4 -15.54 -2.76 4.16
C HIS A 4 -15.58 -1.23 4.05
N PRO A 5 -15.66 -0.51 5.18
CA PRO A 5 -15.52 0.95 5.20
C PRO A 5 -14.23 1.41 4.50
N ALA A 6 -14.29 2.49 3.72
CA ALA A 6 -13.16 2.96 2.91
C ALA A 6 -11.92 3.28 3.77
N ASN A 7 -12.13 3.91 4.92
CA ASN A 7 -11.08 4.27 5.88
C ASN A 7 -10.39 3.07 6.56
N SER A 8 -10.92 1.85 6.38
CA SER A 8 -10.30 0.64 6.93
C SER A 8 -9.24 0.06 5.99
N PHE A 9 -9.25 0.47 4.71
CA PHE A 9 -8.38 -0.02 3.64
C PHE A 9 -8.38 -1.55 3.44
N LYS A 10 -9.31 -2.29 4.08
CA LYS A 10 -9.38 -3.76 4.02
C LYS A 10 -9.76 -4.27 2.63
N ASN A 11 -10.49 -3.45 1.86
CA ASN A 11 -10.78 -3.78 0.46
C ASN A 11 -9.51 -3.89 -0.40
N LEU A 12 -8.34 -3.43 0.08
CA LEU A 12 -7.05 -3.56 -0.61
C LEU A 12 -6.27 -4.82 -0.18
N ASP A 13 -6.78 -5.60 0.77
CA ASP A 13 -6.07 -6.78 1.29
C ASP A 13 -5.78 -7.83 0.22
N PHE A 14 -6.55 -7.87 -0.88
CA PHE A 14 -6.32 -8.77 -2.02
C PHE A 14 -5.00 -8.48 -2.76
N LEU A 15 -4.44 -7.28 -2.63
CA LEU A 15 -3.15 -6.92 -3.25
C LEU A 15 -1.97 -7.67 -2.61
N ILE A 16 -2.12 -8.10 -1.36
CA ILE A 16 -1.12 -8.87 -0.62
C ILE A 16 -1.84 -10.03 0.07
N PRO A 17 -1.89 -11.21 -0.57
CA PRO A 17 -2.53 -12.39 0.01
C PRO A 17 -2.07 -12.67 1.44
N ALA A 18 -2.97 -13.17 2.29
CA ALA A 18 -2.67 -13.39 3.71
C ALA A 18 -1.60 -14.48 3.93
N ASP A 19 -1.47 -15.39 2.98
CA ASP A 19 -0.53 -16.50 2.90
C ASP A 19 0.73 -16.18 2.08
N TRP A 20 0.89 -14.92 1.66
CA TRP A 20 2.07 -14.47 0.94
C TRP A 20 3.33 -14.67 1.78
N LYS A 21 4.38 -15.26 1.18
CA LYS A 21 5.69 -15.46 1.82
C LYS A 21 6.84 -14.91 0.97
N PRO A 22 8.00 -14.61 1.58
CA PRO A 22 9.21 -14.27 0.85
C PRO A 22 9.53 -15.30 -0.24
N GLY A 23 9.67 -14.84 -1.48
CA GLY A 23 9.88 -15.70 -2.65
C GLY A 23 8.66 -15.84 -3.55
N ASP A 24 7.46 -15.57 -3.04
CA ASP A 24 6.25 -15.52 -3.86
C ASP A 24 6.26 -14.26 -4.75
N THR A 25 5.80 -14.43 -5.99
CA THR A 25 5.62 -13.32 -6.93
C THR A 25 4.57 -12.36 -6.40
N MET A 26 4.92 -11.07 -6.33
CA MET A 26 3.98 -10.00 -5.98
C MET A 26 3.55 -9.31 -7.28
N PRO A 27 2.24 -9.23 -7.58
CA PRO A 27 1.78 -8.47 -8.73
C PRO A 27 2.08 -6.99 -8.55
N SER A 28 2.53 -6.31 -9.60
CA SER A 28 2.63 -4.86 -9.60
C SER A 28 1.24 -4.24 -9.57
N PHE A 29 1.03 -3.23 -8.72
CA PHE A 29 -0.25 -2.52 -8.62
C PHE A 29 -0.02 -1.02 -8.43
N LEU A 30 -1.03 -0.24 -8.80
CA LEU A 30 -1.12 1.19 -8.57
C LEU A 30 -2.51 1.51 -8.03
N VAL A 31 -2.57 2.23 -6.91
CA VAL A 31 -3.82 2.65 -6.28
C VAL A 31 -3.82 4.16 -6.17
N PHE A 32 -4.85 4.80 -6.71
CA PHE A 32 -5.04 6.23 -6.62
C PHE A 32 -5.89 6.58 -5.41
N PHE A 33 -5.54 7.69 -4.76
CA PHE A 33 -6.28 8.27 -3.65
C PHE A 33 -6.47 9.76 -3.92
N ASP A 34 -7.63 10.29 -3.54
CA ASP A 34 -7.92 11.72 -3.66
C ASP A 34 -7.19 12.53 -2.58
N TRP A 35 -6.92 11.91 -1.42
CA TRP A 35 -6.29 12.57 -0.27
C TRP A 35 -4.94 11.97 0.07
N ILE A 36 -4.00 12.85 0.42
CA ILE A 36 -2.64 12.45 0.81
C ILE A 36 -2.66 11.53 2.03
N GLU A 37 -3.47 11.84 3.03
CA GLU A 37 -3.56 11.03 4.26
C GLU A 37 -4.04 9.61 3.97
N ASP A 38 -4.98 9.44 3.04
CA ASP A 38 -5.46 8.13 2.63
C ASP A 38 -4.36 7.31 1.95
N SER A 39 -3.55 7.94 1.08
CA SER A 39 -2.42 7.26 0.45
C SER A 39 -1.40 6.76 1.48
N ILE A 40 -1.14 7.55 2.53
CA ILE A 40 -0.21 7.20 3.60
C ILE A 40 -0.80 6.10 4.49
N ALA A 41 -2.08 6.20 4.86
CA ALA A 41 -2.76 5.22 5.70
C ALA A 41 -2.91 3.87 4.99
N ALA A 42 -3.24 3.87 3.70
CA ALA A 42 -3.30 2.68 2.88
C ALA A 42 -1.94 1.97 2.80
N VAL A 43 -0.85 2.70 2.56
CA VAL A 43 0.48 2.09 2.53
C VAL A 43 0.90 1.55 3.90
N LYS A 44 0.62 2.25 5.01
CA LYS A 44 0.86 1.71 6.35
C LYS A 44 0.12 0.39 6.58
N LYS A 45 -1.15 0.31 6.15
CA LYS A 45 -1.96 -0.92 6.23
C LYS A 45 -1.37 -2.03 5.38
N LEU A 46 -1.05 -1.78 4.12
CA LEU A 46 -0.47 -2.77 3.21
C LEU A 46 0.90 -3.27 3.70
N ARG A 47 1.79 -2.37 4.13
CA ARG A 47 3.09 -2.74 4.71
C ARG A 47 2.98 -3.56 5.98
N SER A 48 1.90 -3.40 6.77
CA SER A 48 1.70 -4.24 7.96
C SER A 48 1.51 -5.73 7.64
N ARG A 49 1.11 -6.05 6.40
CA ARG A 49 0.96 -7.43 5.89
C ARG A 49 2.28 -8.05 5.44
N LEU A 50 3.35 -7.25 5.34
CA LEU A 50 4.66 -7.71 4.91
C LEU A 50 5.64 -7.82 6.08
N PRO A 51 6.57 -8.79 6.04
CA PRO A 51 7.73 -8.81 6.92
C PRO A 51 8.48 -7.47 6.87
N ALA A 52 9.07 -7.05 7.99
CA ALA A 52 9.71 -5.74 8.11
C ALA A 52 10.74 -5.44 7.00
N LYS A 53 11.50 -6.47 6.59
CA LYS A 53 12.54 -6.40 5.54
C LYS A 53 12.00 -6.19 4.12
N MET A 54 10.69 -6.23 3.92
CA MET A 54 10.06 -6.18 2.60
C MET A 54 9.01 -5.07 2.48
N ARG A 55 8.84 -4.27 3.53
CA ARG A 55 7.87 -3.16 3.54
C ARG A 55 8.24 -2.05 2.55
N ASP A 56 9.52 -1.91 2.24
CA ASP A 56 10.07 -0.99 1.24
C ASP A 56 9.59 -1.28 -0.19
N LYS A 57 9.14 -2.51 -0.49
CA LYS A 57 8.56 -2.87 -1.79
C LYS A 57 7.27 -2.11 -2.15
N ILE A 58 6.57 -1.58 -1.14
CA ILE A 58 5.36 -0.78 -1.34
C ILE A 58 5.71 0.66 -1.07
N VAL A 59 5.70 1.47 -2.12
CA VAL A 59 5.98 2.91 -2.05
C VAL A 59 4.68 3.69 -2.20
N TRP A 60 4.66 4.92 -1.67
CA TRP A 60 3.64 5.90 -1.99
C TRP A 60 4.31 7.10 -2.65
N PHE A 61 3.54 7.86 -3.42
CA PHE A 61 3.97 9.11 -4.01
C PHE A 61 2.88 10.17 -3.84
N ASN A 62 3.23 11.35 -3.34
CA ASN A 62 2.32 12.49 -3.22
C ASN A 62 3.08 13.82 -3.13
N SER A 63 2.34 14.93 -3.26
CA SER A 63 2.89 16.29 -3.25
C SER A 63 3.55 16.72 -1.94
N ARG A 64 3.36 16.00 -0.83
CA ARG A 64 4.06 16.25 0.45
C ARG A 64 5.44 15.59 0.53
N MET A 65 5.74 14.60 -0.31
CA MET A 65 7.07 13.97 -0.29
C MET A 65 8.14 14.96 -0.74
N THR A 66 9.26 15.03 -0.04
CA THR A 66 10.36 15.96 -0.35
C THR A 66 11.04 15.60 -1.68
N ALA A 67 11.88 16.51 -2.17
CA ALA A 67 12.50 16.53 -3.49
C ALA A 67 13.07 15.20 -4.06
N PRO A 68 13.65 14.24 -3.31
CA PRO A 68 14.17 13.01 -3.94
C PRO A 68 13.12 12.15 -4.67
N PHE A 69 11.83 12.42 -4.50
CA PHE A 69 10.75 11.76 -5.24
C PHE A 69 10.05 12.64 -6.28
N ARG A 70 10.25 13.97 -6.24
CA ARG A 70 9.70 14.90 -7.24
C ARG A 70 10.78 15.13 -8.29
N GLN A 71 10.70 14.37 -9.40
CA GLN A 71 11.44 14.73 -10.62
C GLN A 71 10.93 16.06 -11.17
#